data_AF-A0AAV1LBZ9-F1
#
_entry.id   AF-A0AAV1LBZ9-F1
#
_cell.length_a   1.000
_cell.length_b   1.000
_cell.length_c   1.000
_cell.angle_alpha   90.00
_cell.angle_beta   90.00
_cell.angle_gamma   90.00
#
_symmetry.space_group_name_H-M   'P 1'
#
loop_
_entity.id
_entity.type
_entity.pdbx_description
1 polymer ?
#
loop_
_entity_poly.entity_id
_entity_poly.type
_entity_poly.pdbx_seq_one_letter_code
_entity_poly.pdbx_strand_id
1 'polypeptide(L)'
;MAKWSEDTTIKFVSEYVVHECLWNVKNNLYKNKQARHSAYTALKEVMGIPGLDVNAVITKIKNIRSTYSQEVKKINDSMKSGAGADSIYKPSVKWFDILHDVLRSVNLENRKTQSNMV
;
A
#
# COMPACT_ATOMS: atom_id res chain seq x y z
N MET A 1 3.30 14.63 13.49
CA MET A 1 2.39 13.46 13.53
C MET A 1 2.98 12.48 14.53
N ALA A 2 2.24 12.03 15.54
CA ALA A 2 2.77 11.12 16.55
C ALA A 2 3.36 9.85 15.91
N LYS A 3 4.48 9.36 16.45
CA LYS A 3 5.13 8.14 15.97
C LYS A 3 4.22 6.95 16.29
N TRP A 4 3.55 6.41 15.27
CA TRP A 4 2.78 5.17 15.42
C TRP A 4 3.74 4.01 15.65
N SER A 5 3.33 3.05 16.48
CA SER A 5 4.07 1.79 16.63
C SER A 5 4.03 1.00 15.32
N GLU A 6 4.93 0.02 15.23
CA GLU A 6 4.96 -0.93 14.11
C GLU A 6 3.61 -1.65 14.00
N ASP A 7 3.08 -2.20 15.10
CA ASP A 7 1.79 -2.89 15.14
C ASP A 7 0.63 -2.00 14.68
N THR A 8 0.61 -0.73 15.11
CA THR A 8 -0.41 0.24 14.68
C THR A 8 -0.32 0.47 13.17
N THR A 9 0.89 0.53 12.63
CA THR A 9 1.11 0.73 11.20
C THR A 9 0.75 -0.52 10.40
N ILE A 10 1.04 -1.72 10.91
CA ILE A 10 0.61 -2.99 10.32
C ILE A 10 -0.92 -3.07 10.28
N LYS A 11 -1.61 -2.79 11.39
CA LYS A 11 -3.07 -2.75 11.44
C LYS A 11 -3.63 -1.77 10.42
N PHE A 12 -3.07 -0.57 10.35
CA PHE A 12 -3.50 0.46 9.40
C PHE A 12 -3.33 0.01 7.95
N VAL A 13 -2.19 -0.58 7.59
CA VAL A 13 -1.93 -1.04 6.22
C VAL A 13 -2.86 -2.22 5.88
N SER A 14 -3.11 -3.12 6.82
CA SER A 14 -4.03 -4.24 6.64
C SER A 14 -5.46 -3.76 6.36
N GLU A 15 -5.94 -2.75 7.07
CA GLU A 15 -7.27 -2.17 6.79
C GLU A 15 -7.26 -1.38 5.47
N TYR A 16 -6.19 -0.64 5.20
CA TYR A 16 -6.04 0.15 3.99
C TYR A 16 -6.13 -0.69 2.71
N VAL A 17 -5.54 -1.89 2.70
CA VAL A 17 -5.58 -2.77 1.52
C VAL A 17 -6.98 -3.34 1.26
N VAL A 18 -7.86 -3.43 2.26
CA VAL A 18 -9.26 -3.86 2.08
C VAL A 18 -10.04 -2.83 1.27
N HIS A 19 -9.74 -1.54 1.44
CA HIS A 19 -10.41 -0.47 0.70
C HIS A 19 -9.80 -0.25 -0.69
N GLU A 20 -10.14 -1.12 -1.64
CA GLU A 20 -9.64 -1.06 -3.03
C GLU A 20 -9.82 0.32 -3.69
N CYS A 21 -10.88 1.06 -3.37
CA CYS A 21 -11.12 2.40 -3.91
C CYS A 21 -10.01 3.41 -3.58
N LEU A 22 -9.11 3.10 -2.64
CA LEU A 22 -7.99 3.96 -2.24
C LEU A 22 -6.71 3.72 -3.04
N TRP A 23 -6.52 2.50 -3.56
CA TRP A 23 -5.24 2.07 -4.13
C TRP A 23 -5.36 1.35 -5.48
N ASN A 24 -6.48 0.67 -5.74
CA ASN A 24 -6.71 -0.06 -6.98
C ASN A 24 -7.27 0.89 -8.06
N VAL A 25 -6.41 1.29 -9.00
CA VAL A 25 -6.78 2.20 -10.10
C VAL A 25 -7.84 1.64 -11.04
N LYS A 26 -8.05 0.31 -11.05
CA LYS A 26 -9.09 -0.35 -11.85
C LYS A 26 -10.45 -0.36 -11.17
N ASN A 27 -10.49 -0.19 -9.85
CA ASN A 27 -11.76 -0.18 -9.15
C ASN A 27 -12.57 1.04 -9.62
N ASN A 28 -13.83 0.82 -10.02
CA ASN A 28 -14.70 1.89 -10.53
C ASN A 28 -14.86 3.04 -9.52
N LEU A 29 -14.75 2.73 -8.22
CA LEU A 29 -14.84 3.70 -7.13
C LEU A 29 -13.54 4.48 -6.91
N TYR A 30 -12.43 4.14 -7.57
CA TYR A 30 -11.13 4.82 -7.41
C TYR A 30 -11.17 6.31 -7.78
N LYS A 31 -12.02 6.69 -8.74
CA LYS A 31 -12.25 8.09 -9.13
C LYS A 31 -13.41 8.74 -8.37
N ASN A 32 -14.20 7.95 -7.64
CA ASN A 32 -15.36 8.44 -6.90
C ASN A 32 -14.90 9.10 -5.60
N LYS A 33 -15.00 10.44 -5.54
CA LYS A 33 -14.59 11.24 -4.37
C LYS A 33 -15.33 10.81 -3.10
N GLN A 34 -16.64 10.55 -3.21
CA GLN A 34 -17.48 10.17 -2.07
C GLN A 34 -17.07 8.80 -1.52
N ALA A 35 -16.91 7.81 -2.40
CA ALA A 35 -16.50 6.46 -1.99
C ALA A 35 -15.12 6.45 -1.30
N ARG A 36 -14.18 7.25 -1.80
CA ARG A 36 -12.87 7.42 -1.16
C ARG A 36 -12.97 8.10 0.20
N HIS A 37 -13.77 9.15 0.31
CA HIS A 37 -13.98 9.82 1.58
C HIS A 37 -14.60 8.87 2.62
N SER A 38 -15.62 8.12 2.22
CA SER A 38 -16.22 7.07 3.06
C SER A 38 -15.19 6.03 3.50
N ALA A 39 -14.30 5.58 2.61
CA ALA A 39 -13.23 4.66 2.97
C ALA A 39 -12.21 5.27 3.95
N TYR A 40 -11.84 6.55 3.81
CA TYR A 40 -10.98 7.21 4.79
C TYR A 40 -11.65 7.33 6.16
N THR A 41 -12.95 7.63 6.20
CA THR A 41 -13.74 7.67 7.44
C THR A 41 -13.82 6.29 8.09
N ALA A 42 -14.16 5.26 7.33
CA ALA A 42 -14.21 3.88 7.83
C ALA A 42 -12.85 3.46 8.42
N LEU A 43 -11.75 3.78 7.72
CA LEU A 43 -10.42 3.46 8.18
C LEU A 43 -10.05 4.23 9.46
N LYS A 44 -10.47 5.48 9.60
CA LYS A 44 -10.36 6.23 10.86
C LYS A 44 -11.10 5.52 12.00
N GLU A 45 -12.34 5.09 11.76
CA GLU A 45 -13.19 4.44 12.76
C GLU A 45 -12.59 3.11 13.24
N VAL A 46 -12.12 2.27 12.31
CA VAL A 46 -11.47 0.98 12.63
C VAL A 46 -10.18 1.15 13.44
N MET A 47 -9.44 2.23 13.17
CA MET A 47 -8.24 2.54 13.96
C MET A 47 -8.59 2.91 15.40
N GLY A 48 -9.74 3.53 15.64
CA GLY A 48 -10.22 3.86 17.00
C GLY A 48 -9.28 4.77 17.79
N ILE A 49 -8.40 5.51 17.11
CA ILE A 49 -7.39 6.37 17.76
C ILE A 49 -8.03 7.70 18.16
N PRO A 50 -7.99 8.08 19.45
CA PRO A 50 -8.50 9.38 19.91
C PRO A 50 -7.82 10.54 19.18
N GLY A 51 -8.62 11.48 18.67
CA GLY A 51 -8.12 12.67 17.96
C GLY A 51 -7.58 12.41 16.55
N LEU A 52 -7.74 11.20 16.00
CA LEU A 52 -7.37 10.92 14.61
C LEU A 52 -8.34 11.62 13.65
N ASP A 53 -7.82 12.50 12.81
CA ASP A 53 -8.59 13.16 11.75
C ASP A 53 -8.47 12.42 10.40
N VAL A 54 -9.47 12.60 9.54
CA VAL A 54 -9.46 12.07 8.16
C VAL A 54 -8.26 12.60 7.37
N ASN A 55 -7.86 13.87 7.57
CA ASN A 55 -6.66 14.40 6.91
C ASN A 55 -5.37 13.71 7.39
N ALA A 56 -5.32 13.30 8.66
CA ALA A 56 -4.20 12.54 9.19
C ALA A 56 -4.14 11.14 8.56
N VAL A 57 -5.29 10.49 8.37
CA VAL A 57 -5.39 9.22 7.62
C VAL A 57 -4.87 9.38 6.19
N ILE A 58 -5.34 10.39 5.47
CA ILE A 58 -4.91 10.66 4.09
C ILE A 58 -3.39 10.91 4.04
N THR A 59 -2.86 11.70 4.98
CA THR A 59 -1.43 11.99 5.04
C THR A 59 -0.61 10.73 5.38
N LYS A 60 -1.11 9.88 6.27
CA LYS A 60 -0.49 8.58 6.57
C LYS A 60 -0.44 7.68 5.33
N ILE A 61 -1.52 7.58 4.55
CA ILE A 61 -1.55 6.83 3.29
C ILE A 61 -0.49 7.36 2.32
N LYS A 62 -0.37 8.68 2.17
CA LYS A 62 0.68 9.30 1.33
C LYS A 62 2.08 8.91 1.79
N ASN A 63 2.34 8.93 3.09
CA ASN A 63 3.64 8.54 3.66
C ASN A 63 3.94 7.05 3.45
N ILE A 64 2.94 6.17 3.63
CA ILE A 64 3.06 4.73 3.35
C ILE A 64 3.43 4.49 1.88
N ARG A 65 2.71 5.13 0.95
CA ARG A 65 2.99 5.03 -0.49
C ARG A 65 4.38 5.55 -0.86
N SER A 66 4.79 6.68 -0.28
CA SER A 66 6.12 7.24 -0.50
C SER A 66 7.21 6.27 -0.02
N THR A 67 7.07 5.73 1.19
CA THR A 67 8.00 4.77 1.76
C THR A 67 8.05 3.50 0.91
N TYR A 68 6.90 2.96 0.52
CA TYR A 68 6.82 1.80 -0.37
C TYR A 68 7.58 2.01 -1.68
N SER A 69 7.39 3.16 -2.35
CA SER A 69 8.10 3.48 -3.59
C SER A 69 9.62 3.55 -3.39
N GLN A 70 10.09 4.06 -2.25
CA GLN A 70 11.51 4.11 -1.92
C GLN A 70 12.08 2.70 -1.67
N GLU A 71 11.35 1.86 -0.93
CA GLU A 71 11.73 0.48 -0.68
C GLU A 71 11.81 -0.32 -1.99
N VAL A 72 10.79 -0.23 -2.86
CA VAL A 72 10.80 -0.85 -4.19
C VAL A 72 11.97 -0.35 -5.05
N LYS A 73 12.30 0.95 -4.97
CA LYS A 73 13.45 1.50 -5.67
C LYS A 73 14.75 0.86 -5.19
N LYS A 74 14.97 0.75 -3.88
CA LYS A 74 16.17 0.09 -3.31
C LYS A 74 16.29 -1.36 -3.76
N ILE A 75 15.17 -2.11 -3.78
CA ILE A 75 15.15 -3.49 -4.29
C ILE A 75 15.62 -3.50 -5.75
N ASN A 76 15.00 -2.69 -6.61
CA ASN A 76 15.35 -2.63 -8.03
C ASN A 76 16.80 -2.18 -8.28
N ASP A 77 17.28 -1.20 -7.52
CA ASP A 77 18.65 -0.69 -7.63
C ASP A 77 19.67 -1.77 -7.19
N SER A 78 19.35 -2.56 -6.15
CA SER A 78 20.18 -3.70 -5.73
C SER A 78 20.25 -4.83 -6.75
N MET A 79 19.21 -5.01 -7.57
CA MET A 79 19.21 -5.99 -8.66
C MET A 79 20.03 -5.53 -9.87
N LYS A 80 20.05 -4.22 -10.14
CA LYS A 80 20.73 -3.65 -11.32
C LYS A 80 22.24 -3.54 -11.16
N SER A 81 22.75 -3.47 -9.94
CA SER A 81 24.19 -3.30 -9.67
C SER A 81 25.03 -4.56 -9.93
N GLY A 82 24.44 -5.64 -10.49
CA GLY A 82 25.15 -6.90 -10.75
C GLY A 82 25.53 -7.66 -9.48
N ALA A 83 24.95 -7.27 -8.34
CA ALA A 83 25.16 -7.90 -7.06
C ALA A 83 24.55 -9.32 -7.10
N GLY A 84 25.31 -10.34 -6.69
CA GLY A 84 24.84 -11.74 -6.68
C GLY A 84 23.55 -11.91 -5.88
N ALA A 85 22.77 -12.97 -6.14
CA ALA A 85 21.44 -13.20 -5.53
C ALA A 85 21.40 -13.04 -3.99
N ASP A 86 22.52 -13.28 -3.31
CA ASP A 86 22.70 -13.11 -1.86
C ASP A 86 22.74 -11.65 -1.36
N SER A 87 22.77 -10.66 -2.25
CA SER A 87 22.94 -9.23 -1.93
C SER A 87 21.74 -8.35 -2.31
N ILE A 88 20.62 -8.96 -2.68
CA ILE A 88 19.37 -8.23 -2.95
C ILE A 88 18.86 -7.61 -1.65
N TYR A 89 18.58 -6.31 -1.70
CA TYR A 89 18.04 -5.58 -0.57
C TYR A 89 16.67 -6.14 -0.15
N LYS A 90 16.52 -6.40 1.16
CA LYS A 90 15.24 -6.81 1.76
C LYS A 90 14.73 -5.70 2.68
N PRO A 91 13.53 -5.15 2.43
CA PRO A 91 12.89 -4.20 3.33
C PRO A 91 12.75 -4.81 4.73
N SER A 92 13.12 -4.06 5.77
CA SER A 92 12.95 -4.49 7.17
C SER A 92 11.57 -4.16 7.74
N VAL A 93 10.72 -3.50 6.94
CA VAL A 93 9.47 -2.90 7.38
C VAL A 93 8.33 -3.90 7.19
N LYS A 94 7.81 -4.48 8.27
CA LYS A 94 6.83 -5.59 8.20
C LYS A 94 5.55 -5.28 7.41
N TRP A 95 5.06 -4.05 7.44
CA TRP A 95 3.86 -3.69 6.67
C TRP A 95 4.11 -3.68 5.16
N PHE A 96 5.39 -3.62 4.72
CA PHE A 96 5.76 -3.61 3.31
C PHE A 96 5.25 -4.85 2.60
N ASP A 97 5.45 -6.04 3.19
CA ASP A 97 5.08 -7.32 2.59
C ASP A 97 3.57 -7.40 2.32
N ILE A 98 2.75 -6.92 3.27
CA ILE A 98 1.28 -6.87 3.14
C ILE A 98 0.89 -6.04 1.90
N LEU A 99 1.46 -4.84 1.78
CA LEU A 99 1.15 -3.97 0.65
C LEU A 99 1.73 -4.52 -0.66
N HIS A 100 2.93 -5.11 -0.62
CA HIS A 100 3.59 -5.67 -1.79
C HIS A 100 2.83 -6.85 -2.36
N ASP A 101 2.34 -7.77 -1.51
CA ASP A 101 1.57 -8.94 -1.92
C ASP A 101 0.24 -8.55 -2.57
N VAL A 102 -0.47 -7.57 -2.00
CA VAL A 102 -1.73 -7.06 -2.56
C VAL A 102 -1.51 -6.33 -3.89
N LEU A 103 -0.46 -5.52 -4.00
CA LEU A 103 -0.16 -4.85 -5.27
C LEU A 103 0.32 -5.85 -6.32
N ARG A 104 1.04 -6.91 -5.92
CA ARG A 104 1.46 -7.98 -6.80
C ARG A 104 0.28 -8.81 -7.29
N SER A 105 -0.69 -9.15 -6.45
CA SER A 105 -1.87 -9.93 -6.86
C SER A 105 -2.65 -9.19 -7.96
N VAL A 106 -2.91 -7.89 -7.78
CA VAL A 106 -3.55 -7.06 -8.80
C VAL A 106 -2.72 -7.00 -10.09
N ASN A 107 -1.39 -6.85 -9.99
CA ASN A 107 -0.49 -6.86 -11.14
C ASN A 107 -0.38 -8.23 -11.84
N LEU A 108 -0.64 -9.34 -11.15
CA LEU A 108 -0.68 -10.68 -11.75
C LEU A 108 -2.01 -10.94 -12.46
N GLU A 109 -3.13 -10.52 -11.87
CA GLU A 109 -4.44 -10.55 -12.54
C GLU A 109 -4.42 -9.74 -13.84
N ASN A 110 -3.72 -8.60 -13.84
CA ASN A 110 -3.42 -7.81 -15.04
C ASN A 110 -2.80 -8.62 -16.19
N ARG A 111 -1.87 -9.55 -15.89
CA ARG A 111 -1.18 -10.36 -16.92
C ARG A 111 -2.05 -11.47 -17.48
N LYS A 112 -2.94 -12.06 -16.67
CA LYS A 112 -3.86 -13.12 -17.13
C LYS A 112 -4.92 -12.58 -18.08
N THR A 113 -5.35 -11.32 -17.92
CA THR A 113 -6.34 -10.67 -18.80
C THR A 113 -5.80 -10.17 -20.14
N GLN A 114 -4.48 -10.28 -20.41
CA GLN A 114 -3.88 -9.95 -21.71
C GLN A 114 -3.42 -11.17 -22.52
N SER A 115 -3.80 -12.41 -22.14
CA SER A 115 -3.73 -13.53 -23.08
C SER A 115 -4.95 -13.46 -24.00
N ASN A 116 -4.83 -12.68 -25.08
CA ASN A 116 -5.62 -12.94 -26.28
C ASN A 116 -5.33 -14.38 -26.70
N MET A 117 -6.35 -15.24 -26.60
CA MET A 117 -6.46 -16.39 -27.49
C MET A 117 -6.60 -15.83 -28.90
N VAL A 118 -5.57 -16.01 -29.73
CA VAL A 118 -5.69 -15.98 -31.20
C VAL A 118 -4.99 -17.21 -31.75
#